data_AF-A0A0F3L2E9-F1
#
_entry.id   AF-A0A0F3L2E9-F1
#
_cell.length_a   1.000
_cell.length_b   1.000
_cell.length_c   1.000
_cell.angle_alpha   90.00
_cell.angle_beta   90.00
_cell.angle_gamma   90.00
#
_symmetry.space_group_name_H-M   'P 1'
#
loop_
_entity.id
_entity.type
_entity.pdbx_description
1 polymer ?
#
loop_
_entity_poly.entity_id
_entity_poly.type
_entity_poly.pdbx_seq_one_letter_code
_entity_poly.pdbx_strand_id
1 'polypeptide(L)'
;MRFLLTVVPLAAAFIIAACSPSEPPAPQSAGPAAASTSASPAPGRTSPATAALGTPEWYTWVDKTLAVSDDGHGPQPNTPAWDDAVNAKLGEEAPQAAAGSAEWQQAVDALLRTRVATH
;
A
#
# COMPACT_ATOMS: atom_id res chain seq x y z
N MET A 1 42.99 -32.75 -20.68
CA MET A 1 41.54 -32.46 -20.86
C MET A 1 41.35 -30.99 -20.46
N ARG A 2 41.42 -30.03 -21.40
CA ARG A 2 40.35 -29.52 -22.30
C ARG A 2 39.32 -28.66 -21.54
N PHE A 3 39.50 -27.36 -21.74
CA PHE A 3 38.76 -26.14 -21.38
C PHE A 3 37.22 -26.26 -21.30
N LEU A 4 36.58 -25.40 -20.48
CA LEU A 4 35.93 -24.17 -20.97
C LEU A 4 35.42 -23.24 -19.84
N LEU A 5 35.83 -21.98 -19.95
CA LEU A 5 35.20 -20.81 -19.34
C LEU A 5 33.71 -20.72 -19.71
N THR A 6 32.85 -20.32 -18.78
CA THR A 6 31.64 -19.59 -19.14
C THR A 6 31.37 -18.49 -18.13
N VAL A 7 31.87 -17.29 -18.48
CA VAL A 7 31.32 -16.02 -18.02
C VAL A 7 29.95 -15.89 -18.68
N VAL A 8 28.89 -15.65 -17.91
CA VAL A 8 27.61 -15.16 -18.45
C VAL A 8 27.45 -13.72 -17.99
N PRO A 9 27.63 -12.73 -18.89
CA PRO A 9 27.14 -11.39 -18.69
C PRO A 9 25.70 -11.35 -19.19
N LEU A 10 24.73 -11.03 -18.34
CA LEU A 10 23.42 -10.60 -18.82
C LEU A 10 23.22 -9.13 -18.47
N ALA A 11 23.68 -8.29 -19.38
CA ALA A 11 23.20 -6.94 -19.53
C ALA A 11 21.73 -7.00 -19.96
N ALA A 12 20.84 -6.50 -19.11
CA ALA A 12 19.52 -6.05 -19.52
C ALA A 12 19.38 -4.60 -19.05
N ALA A 13 19.69 -3.69 -19.96
CA ALA A 13 19.34 -2.29 -19.84
C ALA A 13 17.83 -2.16 -20.05
N PHE A 14 17.14 -1.51 -19.11
CA PHE A 14 15.95 -0.72 -19.41
C PHE A 14 16.09 0.64 -18.73
N ILE A 15 16.53 1.61 -19.53
CA ILE A 15 16.34 3.04 -19.30
C ILE A 15 14.88 3.32 -19.67
N ILE A 16 14.04 3.87 -18.78
CA ILE A 16 13.14 5.01 -19.09
C ILE A 16 12.73 5.75 -17.78
N ALA A 17 12.82 7.09 -17.86
CA ALA A 17 12.11 8.11 -17.08
C ALA A 17 12.59 8.46 -15.67
N ALA A 18 13.56 9.38 -15.63
CA ALA A 18 13.55 10.44 -14.63
C ALA A 18 12.30 11.32 -14.86
N CYS A 19 11.28 11.17 -14.03
CA CYS A 19 10.27 12.22 -13.85
C CYS A 19 10.75 13.15 -12.73
N SER A 20 11.59 14.12 -13.11
CA SER A 20 11.63 15.40 -12.41
C SER A 20 10.29 16.12 -12.60
N PRO A 21 9.66 16.60 -11.54
CA PRO A 21 9.02 17.89 -11.58
C PRO A 21 10.03 18.96 -11.17
N SER A 22 10.33 19.87 -12.10
CA SER A 22 10.89 21.19 -11.79
C SER A 22 9.91 22.00 -10.93
N GLU A 23 10.40 22.54 -9.82
CA GLU A 23 9.89 23.66 -8.98
C GLU A 23 9.88 24.99 -9.81
N PRO A 24 9.27 26.17 -9.45
CA PRO A 24 9.13 26.77 -8.10
C PRO A 24 7.91 27.76 -7.88
N PRO A 25 7.93 28.85 -7.04
CA PRO A 25 7.37 28.94 -5.67
C PRO A 25 6.27 30.03 -5.40
N ALA A 26 5.53 29.88 -4.27
CA ALA A 26 4.83 30.88 -3.40
C ALA A 26 3.67 31.77 -3.96
N PRO A 27 2.70 32.32 -3.16
CA PRO A 27 2.71 32.60 -1.71
C PRO A 27 1.44 32.27 -0.87
N GLN A 28 1.67 32.11 0.44
CA GLN A 28 0.95 32.64 1.61
C GLN A 28 -0.59 32.69 1.67
N SER A 29 -1.09 32.06 2.75
CA SER A 29 -2.12 32.56 3.68
C SER A 29 -3.56 32.74 3.20
N ALA A 30 -4.40 31.74 3.53
CA ALA A 30 -5.70 31.97 4.18
C ALA A 30 -6.24 30.64 4.75
N GLY A 31 -6.12 30.43 6.05
CA GLY A 31 -7.16 29.65 6.75
C GLY A 31 -8.40 30.53 6.98
N PRO A 32 -9.42 30.04 7.68
CA PRO A 32 -9.98 28.69 7.75
C PRO A 32 -11.43 28.69 7.23
N ALA A 33 -11.89 27.66 6.53
CA ALA A 33 -13.33 27.48 6.32
C ALA A 33 -13.70 26.02 6.07
N ALA A 34 -14.61 25.57 6.93
CA ALA A 34 -15.26 24.28 6.91
C ALA A 34 -15.76 23.84 5.53
N ALA A 35 -15.50 22.58 5.21
CA ALA A 35 -16.46 21.72 4.55
C ALA A 35 -16.17 20.29 4.97
N SER A 36 -16.66 19.91 6.16
CA SER A 36 -16.95 18.52 6.48
C SER A 36 -17.98 18.04 5.47
N THR A 37 -17.50 17.62 4.31
CA THR A 37 -18.30 16.92 3.33
C THR A 37 -18.30 15.49 3.84
N SER A 38 -19.25 15.18 4.71
CA SER A 38 -19.68 13.81 4.98
C SER A 38 -20.18 13.23 3.66
N ALA A 39 -19.25 12.84 2.79
CA ALA A 39 -19.52 11.96 1.68
C ALA A 39 -19.74 10.58 2.32
N SER A 40 -20.99 10.32 2.70
CA SER A 40 -21.42 8.96 3.00
C SER A 40 -21.07 8.10 1.77
N PRO A 41 -20.15 7.13 1.87
CA PRO A 41 -19.79 6.33 0.72
C PRO A 41 -21.03 5.56 0.29
N ALA A 42 -21.40 5.67 -0.98
CA ALA A 42 -22.52 4.94 -1.54
C ALA A 42 -22.37 3.44 -1.20
N PRO A 43 -23.41 2.78 -0.66
CA PRO A 43 -23.33 1.38 -0.28
C PRO A 43 -23.20 0.55 -1.56
N GLY A 44 -21.97 0.17 -1.90
CA GLY A 44 -21.69 -0.65 -3.09
C GLY A 44 -20.32 -0.48 -3.72
N ARG A 45 -19.56 0.58 -3.42
CA ARG A 45 -18.17 0.74 -3.92
C ARG A 45 -17.26 1.29 -2.84
N THR A 46 -16.88 0.42 -1.90
CA THR A 46 -15.82 0.66 -0.89
C THR A 46 -14.43 0.37 -1.46
N SER A 47 -14.15 0.82 -2.68
CA SER A 47 -12.78 0.81 -3.18
C SER A 47 -12.05 2.00 -2.56
N PRO A 48 -10.87 1.80 -1.95
CA PRO A 48 -10.19 2.75 -1.07
C PRO A 48 -9.43 3.79 -1.88
N ALA A 49 -9.85 4.11 -3.11
CA ALA A 49 -9.11 5.00 -3.99
C ALA A 49 -8.83 6.38 -3.35
N THR A 50 -9.50 6.70 -2.23
CA THR A 50 -9.32 7.92 -1.43
C THR A 50 -9.09 7.66 0.07
N ALA A 51 -9.05 6.42 0.56
CA ALA A 51 -8.79 6.19 1.99
C ALA A 51 -7.31 6.54 2.28
N ALA A 52 -7.08 7.48 3.19
CA ALA A 52 -5.71 7.84 3.58
C ALA A 52 -5.08 6.71 4.39
N LEU A 53 -3.80 6.41 4.15
CA LEU A 53 -3.05 5.37 4.85
C LEU A 53 -3.06 5.61 6.36
N GLY A 54 -3.17 4.53 7.13
CA GLY A 54 -3.21 4.60 8.60
C GLY A 54 -4.52 5.16 9.18
N THR A 55 -5.54 5.42 8.36
CA THR A 55 -6.87 5.77 8.85
C THR A 55 -7.70 4.53 9.18
N PRO A 56 -8.71 4.63 10.07
CA PRO A 56 -9.63 3.52 10.37
C PRO A 56 -10.30 2.93 9.13
N GLU A 57 -10.60 3.77 8.13
CA GLU A 57 -11.20 3.32 6.86
C GLU A 57 -10.24 2.46 6.06
N TRP A 58 -8.95 2.84 6.00
CA TRP A 58 -7.92 2.03 5.34
C TRP A 58 -7.77 0.68 6.02
N TYR A 59 -7.67 0.65 7.35
CA TYR A 59 -7.58 -0.59 8.12
C TYR A 59 -8.77 -1.52 7.87
N THR A 60 -10.00 -0.97 7.86
CA THR A 60 -11.23 -1.74 7.59
C THR A 60 -11.22 -2.31 6.17
N TRP A 61 -10.71 -1.56 5.20
CA TRP A 61 -10.61 -2.05 3.83
C TRP A 61 -9.56 -3.16 3.69
N VAL A 62 -8.38 -3.00 4.30
CA VAL A 62 -7.35 -4.06 4.32
C VAL A 62 -7.92 -5.32 4.96
N ASP A 63 -8.57 -5.18 6.11
CA ASP A 63 -9.23 -6.25 6.83
C ASP A 63 -10.25 -6.99 5.95
N LYS A 64 -11.12 -6.25 5.25
CA LYS A 64 -12.11 -6.81 4.32
C LYS A 64 -11.48 -7.51 3.11
N THR A 65 -10.36 -7.00 2.62
CA THR A 65 -9.69 -7.54 1.41
C THR A 65 -8.90 -8.81 1.72
N LEU A 66 -8.28 -8.88 2.90
CA LEU A 66 -7.46 -10.01 3.33
C LEU A 66 -8.19 -10.98 4.28
N ALA A 67 -9.40 -10.63 4.73
CA ALA A 67 -10.11 -11.29 5.82
C ALA A 67 -9.19 -11.50 7.03
N VAL A 68 -8.59 -10.41 7.54
CA VAL A 68 -7.66 -10.45 8.68
C VAL A 68 -8.43 -10.80 9.96
N SER A 69 -9.57 -10.16 10.17
CA SER A 69 -10.54 -10.51 11.20
C SER A 69 -11.58 -11.45 10.62
N ASP A 70 -11.45 -12.74 10.90
CA ASP A 70 -12.42 -13.75 10.49
C ASP A 70 -13.51 -13.84 11.57
N ASP A 71 -14.78 -13.65 11.19
CA ASP A 71 -15.94 -13.72 12.11
C ASP A 71 -15.86 -12.81 13.37
N GLY A 72 -15.12 -11.70 13.28
CA GLY A 72 -14.89 -10.79 14.41
C GLY A 72 -13.83 -11.29 15.41
N HIS A 73 -13.19 -12.42 15.11
CA HIS A 73 -12.03 -12.94 15.81
C HIS A 73 -10.77 -12.54 15.04
N GLY A 74 -10.18 -11.42 15.44
CA GLY A 74 -8.96 -10.91 14.85
C GLY A 74 -8.24 -9.96 15.79
N PRO A 75 -6.94 -9.74 15.58
CA PRO A 75 -6.22 -8.68 16.28
C PRO A 75 -6.84 -7.32 15.95
N GLN A 76 -6.81 -6.39 16.90
CA GLN A 76 -7.33 -5.05 16.66
C GLN A 76 -6.47 -4.31 15.62
N PRO A 77 -7.07 -3.58 14.68
CA PRO A 77 -6.29 -2.80 13.71
C PRO A 77 -5.36 -1.79 14.37
N ASN A 78 -4.29 -1.41 13.66
CA ASN A 78 -3.24 -0.52 14.18
C ASN A 78 -2.53 -1.07 15.43
N THR A 79 -2.41 -2.39 15.53
CA THR A 79 -1.59 -3.06 16.54
C THR A 79 -0.55 -3.96 15.87
N PRO A 80 0.61 -4.21 16.51
CA PRO A 80 1.62 -5.09 15.93
C PRO A 80 1.08 -6.49 15.58
N ALA A 81 0.17 -7.02 16.40
CA ALA A 81 -0.46 -8.31 16.14
C ALA A 81 -1.31 -8.31 14.85
N TRP A 82 -1.90 -7.17 14.49
CA TRP A 82 -2.63 -7.02 13.24
C TRP A 82 -1.68 -6.89 12.05
N ASP A 83 -0.59 -6.14 12.20
CA ASP A 83 0.42 -6.04 11.14
C ASP A 83 1.05 -7.40 10.82
N ASP A 84 1.33 -8.21 11.84
CA ASP A 84 1.78 -9.59 11.69
C ASP A 84 0.73 -10.48 11.01
N ALA A 85 -0.54 -10.34 11.37
CA ALA A 85 -1.63 -11.09 10.75
C ALA A 85 -1.81 -10.71 9.26
N VAL A 86 -1.67 -9.43 8.92
CA VAL A 86 -1.65 -8.96 7.53
C VAL A 86 -0.49 -9.58 6.77
N ASN A 87 0.72 -9.56 7.33
CA ASN A 87 1.88 -10.20 6.70
C ASN A 87 1.67 -11.70 6.51
N ALA A 88 1.09 -12.39 7.50
CA ALA A 88 0.74 -13.81 7.39
C ALA A 88 -0.25 -14.09 6.25
N LYS A 89 -1.22 -13.19 6.02
CA LYS A 89 -2.18 -13.29 4.90
C LYS A 89 -1.55 -12.97 3.55
N LEU A 90 -0.54 -12.10 3.52
CA LEU A 90 0.19 -11.75 2.31
C LEU A 90 1.23 -12.82 1.93
N GLY A 91 1.76 -13.57 2.91
CA GLY A 91 2.71 -14.65 2.69
C GLY A 91 4.01 -14.16 2.05
N GLU A 92 4.41 -14.80 0.95
CA GLU A 92 5.62 -14.45 0.19
C GLU A 92 5.57 -13.03 -0.41
N GLU A 93 4.37 -12.48 -0.60
CA GLU A 93 4.18 -11.14 -1.13
C GLU A 93 4.15 -10.06 -0.03
N ALA A 94 4.33 -10.44 1.24
CA ALA A 94 4.39 -9.48 2.34
C ALA A 94 5.50 -8.44 2.13
N PRO A 95 5.24 -7.16 2.46
CA PRO A 95 6.27 -6.13 2.36
C PRO A 95 7.48 -6.48 3.20
N GLN A 96 8.67 -6.22 2.65
CA GLN A 96 9.94 -6.40 3.37
C GLN A 96 10.22 -5.25 4.36
N ALA A 97 9.39 -4.19 4.34
CA ALA A 97 9.48 -3.08 5.28
C ALA A 97 9.04 -3.51 6.69
N ALA A 98 9.46 -2.74 7.70
CA ALA A 98 9.07 -3.00 9.09
C ALA A 98 7.54 -2.91 9.26
N ALA A 99 6.94 -3.97 9.82
CA ALA A 99 5.52 -4.04 10.08
C ALA A 99 5.03 -2.80 10.86
N GLY A 100 3.90 -2.22 10.41
CA GLY A 100 3.34 -1.01 11.00
C GLY A 100 4.02 0.31 10.60
N SER A 101 5.11 0.29 9.83
CA SER A 101 5.74 1.52 9.30
C SER A 101 4.92 2.16 8.18
N ALA A 102 5.19 3.43 7.88
CA ALA A 102 4.52 4.13 6.78
C ALA A 102 4.83 3.48 5.42
N GLU A 103 6.08 3.05 5.22
CA GLU A 103 6.50 2.34 4.01
C GLU A 103 5.80 0.98 3.88
N TRP A 104 5.62 0.28 5.00
CA TRP A 104 4.86 -0.97 5.03
C TRP A 104 3.39 -0.74 4.63
N GLN A 105 2.73 0.28 5.19
CA GLN A 105 1.34 0.62 4.84
C GLN A 105 1.19 0.96 3.35
N GLN A 106 2.14 1.72 2.78
CA GLN A 106 2.17 2.05 1.35
C GLN A 106 2.30 0.80 0.48
N ALA A 107 3.19 -0.13 0.87
CA ALA A 107 3.41 -1.36 0.13
C ALA A 107 2.19 -2.30 0.20
N VAL A 108 1.58 -2.47 1.37
CA VAL A 108 0.33 -3.22 1.54
C VAL A 108 -0.78 -2.62 0.67
N ASP A 109 -0.96 -1.31 0.70
CA ASP A 109 -1.99 -0.63 -0.10
C ASP A 109 -1.80 -0.88 -1.60
N ALA A 110 -0.58 -0.66 -2.12
CA ALA A 110 -0.28 -0.86 -3.53
C ALA A 110 -0.50 -2.32 -3.99
N LEU A 111 -0.07 -3.28 -3.18
CA LEU A 111 -0.25 -4.70 -3.44
C LEU A 111 -1.73 -5.07 -3.46
N LEU A 112 -2.48 -4.67 -2.43
CA LEU A 112 -3.91 -4.99 -2.34
C LEU A 112 -4.71 -4.32 -3.46
N ARG A 113 -4.36 -3.08 -3.85
CA ARG A 113 -4.96 -2.42 -5.02
C ARG A 113 -4.71 -3.19 -6.31
N THR A 114 -3.51 -3.74 -6.49
CA THR A 114 -3.18 -4.55 -7.67
C THR A 114 -4.00 -5.84 -7.69
N ARG A 115 -4.15 -6.50 -6.54
CA ARG A 115 -4.97 -7.73 -6.42
C ARG A 115 -6.45 -7.47 -6.70
N VAL A 116 -7.05 -6.44 -6.10
CA VAL A 116 -8.48 -6.14 -6.33
C VAL A 116 -8.77 -5.65 -7.76
N ALA A 117 -7.77 -5.12 -8.46
CA ALA A 117 -7.92 -4.73 -9.87
C ALA A 117 -7.79 -5.92 -10.83
N THR A 118 -7.17 -7.02 -10.39
CA THR A 118 -6.90 -8.22 -11.20
C THR A 118 -7.96 -9.32 -10.99
N HIS A 119 -8.78 -9.21 -9.94
CA HIS A 119 -9.92 -10.08 -9.65
C HIS A 119 -11.22 -9.55 -10.24
#